data_AF-A0A7K4AMH6-F1
#
_entry.id   AF-A0A7K4AMH6-F1
#
_cell.length_a   1.000
_cell.length_b   1.000
_cell.length_c   1.000
_cell.angle_alpha   90.00
_cell.angle_beta   90.00
_cell.angle_gamma   90.00
#
_symmetry.space_group_name_H-M   'P 1'
#
loop_
_entity.id
_entity.type
_entity.pdbx_description
1 polymer ?
#
loop_
_entity_poly.entity_id
_entity_poly.type
_entity_poly.pdbx_seq_one_letter_code
_entity_poly.pdbx_strand_id
1 'polypeptide(L)'
;MRRFVVVGHKAITSGDFKLDDLAGSTGRLDILLRCINSAFFLSHGIRRDVEIFLVLQGEPRPPVTVRINGTEIRYLNPDERSTGALIRNALLRLGEGEVRSSPGIYISRRSFSEVINELA
;
A
#
# COMPACT_ATOMS: atom_id res chain seq x y z
N MET A 1 -17.35 -2.15 -8.08
CA MET A 1 -15.92 -2.05 -7.72
C MET A 1 -15.62 -0.59 -7.40
N ARG A 2 -15.05 -0.31 -6.23
CA ARG A 2 -14.63 1.04 -5.83
C ARG A 2 -13.11 1.06 -5.80
N ARG A 3 -12.50 1.97 -6.56
CA ARG A 3 -11.05 2.06 -6.66
C ARG A 3 -10.56 3.40 -6.12
N PHE A 4 -9.50 3.35 -5.32
CA PHE A 4 -8.86 4.54 -4.76
C PHE A 4 -7.39 4.55 -5.16
N VAL A 5 -6.89 5.71 -5.60
CA VAL A 5 -5.46 5.92 -5.85
C VAL A 5 -5.01 7.03 -4.91
N VAL A 6 -4.03 6.73 -4.06
CA VAL A 6 -3.49 7.65 -3.07
C VAL A 6 -2.00 7.82 -3.33
N VAL A 7 -1.55 9.07 -3.50
CA VAL A 7 -0.16 9.38 -3.86
C VAL A 7 0.62 9.86 -2.64
N GLY A 8 1.52 9.01 -2.14
CA GLY A 8 2.45 9.36 -1.07
C GLY A 8 3.71 10.02 -1.63
N HIS A 9 3.68 11.35 -1.78
CA HIS A 9 4.76 12.12 -2.41
C HIS A 9 6.12 11.97 -1.72
N LYS A 10 6.11 11.71 -0.41
CA LYS A 10 7.31 11.51 0.41
C LYS A 10 7.43 10.09 0.94
N ALA A 11 6.44 9.23 0.67
CA ALA A 11 6.35 7.92 1.30
C ALA A 11 7.50 7.02 0.83
N ILE A 12 8.20 6.42 1.79
CA ILE A 12 9.41 5.63 1.56
C ILE A 12 9.17 4.48 0.58
N THR A 13 10.15 4.21 -0.27
CA THR A 13 10.08 3.12 -1.27
C THR A 13 10.98 1.92 -0.96
N SER A 14 11.47 1.84 0.28
CA SER A 14 12.27 0.75 0.82
C SER A 14 11.55 0.12 2.02
N GLY A 15 11.72 -1.18 2.20
CA GLY A 15 11.25 -1.91 3.40
C GLY A 15 12.20 -1.78 4.59
N ASP A 16 13.30 -1.03 4.46
CA ASP A 16 14.28 -0.79 5.51
C ASP A 16 13.85 0.39 6.41
N PHE A 17 12.82 0.14 7.23
CA PHE A 17 12.36 1.11 8.22
C PHE A 17 11.81 0.43 9.48
N LYS A 18 11.74 1.21 10.56
CA LYS A 18 11.21 0.77 11.84
C LYS A 18 9.72 1.09 11.96
N LEU A 19 8.97 0.17 12.56
CA LEU A 19 7.50 0.29 12.71
C LEU A 19 7.07 1.23 13.84
N ASP A 20 8.01 1.72 14.65
CA ASP A 20 7.80 2.75 15.67
C ASP A 20 7.88 4.18 15.11
N ASP A 21 8.29 4.36 13.85
CA ASP A 21 8.36 5.66 13.17
C ASP A 21 7.68 5.66 11.79
N LEU A 22 6.36 5.48 11.79
CA LEU A 22 5.52 5.46 10.58
C LEU A 22 5.21 6.86 10.03
N ALA A 23 5.52 7.93 10.77
CA ALA A 23 5.23 9.31 10.34
C ALA A 23 6.50 10.05 9.89
N GLY A 24 7.62 9.88 10.59
CA GLY A 24 8.86 10.61 10.34
C GLY A 24 9.66 10.03 9.18
N SER A 25 10.54 9.07 9.48
CA SER A 25 11.51 8.48 8.54
C SER A 25 10.87 7.82 7.32
N THR A 26 9.62 7.39 7.42
CA THR A 26 8.88 6.75 6.32
C THR A 26 8.12 7.73 5.44
N GLY A 27 8.21 9.04 5.70
CA GLY A 27 7.62 10.08 4.87
C GLY A 27 6.10 10.09 4.87
N ARG A 28 5.52 10.12 6.06
CA ARG A 28 4.06 10.08 6.31
C ARG A 28 3.34 8.80 5.87
N LEU A 29 4.00 7.65 5.99
CA LEU A 29 3.37 6.36 5.69
C LEU A 29 2.11 6.13 6.56
N ASP A 30 2.12 6.64 7.81
CA ASP A 30 0.98 6.67 8.73
C ASP A 30 -0.33 7.13 8.07
N ILE A 31 -0.28 8.16 7.22
CA ILE A 31 -1.45 8.68 6.49
C ILE A 31 -1.98 7.63 5.50
N LEU A 32 -1.10 7.00 4.73
CA LEU A 32 -1.48 6.00 3.73
C LEU A 32 -2.05 4.75 4.39
N LEU A 33 -1.53 4.35 5.56
CA LEU A 33 -2.07 3.24 6.34
C LEU A 33 -3.50 3.54 6.84
N ARG A 34 -3.78 4.78 7.27
CA ARG A 34 -5.15 5.21 7.58
C ARG A 34 -6.07 5.25 6.37
N CYS A 35 -5.55 5.56 5.17
CA CYS A 35 -6.31 5.44 3.93
C CYS A 35 -6.70 3.98 3.64
N ILE A 36 -5.79 3.02 3.82
CA ILE A 36 -6.11 1.58 3.73
C ILE A 36 -7.23 1.24 4.71
N ASN A 37 -7.10 1.66 5.97
CA ASN A 37 -8.08 1.35 7.00
C ASN A 37 -9.47 1.88 6.65
N SER A 38 -9.53 3.14 6.22
CA SER A 38 -10.78 3.81 5.82
C SER A 38 -11.40 3.20 4.57
N ALA A 39 -10.58 2.68 3.66
CA ALA A 39 -11.04 2.03 2.43
C ALA A 39 -11.67 0.67 2.71
N PHE A 40 -11.12 -0.13 3.62
CA PHE A 40 -11.53 -1.53 3.80
C PHE A 40 -12.44 -1.80 5.00
N PHE A 41 -12.16 -1.25 6.18
CA PHE A 41 -12.80 -1.76 7.40
C PHE A 41 -14.25 -1.32 7.58
N LEU A 42 -15.05 -2.26 8.07
CA LEU A 42 -16.39 -2.12 8.60
C LEU A 42 -16.39 -2.64 10.05
N SER A 43 -17.46 -2.41 10.80
CA SER A 43 -17.57 -2.90 12.19
C SER A 43 -17.38 -4.42 12.32
N HIS A 44 -17.84 -5.20 11.33
CA HIS A 44 -17.81 -6.67 11.38
C HIS A 44 -17.22 -7.30 10.11
N GLY A 45 -16.33 -6.59 9.41
CA GLY A 45 -15.72 -7.14 8.21
C GLY A 45 -14.91 -6.16 7.41
N ILE A 46 -14.67 -6.55 6.16
CA ILE A 46 -13.87 -5.84 5.18
C ILE A 46 -14.64 -5.75 3.88
N ARG A 47 -14.62 -4.58 3.25
CA ARG A 47 -15.25 -4.35 1.94
C ARG A 47 -14.53 -5.19 0.88
N ARG A 48 -15.23 -6.17 0.32
CA ARG A 48 -14.70 -7.07 -0.71
C ARG A 48 -14.68 -6.45 -2.11
N ASP A 49 -15.45 -5.39 -2.32
CA ASP A 49 -15.61 -4.68 -3.60
C ASP A 49 -14.70 -3.44 -3.73
N VAL A 50 -13.64 -3.36 -2.92
CA VAL A 50 -12.68 -2.24 -2.86
C VAL A 50 -11.30 -2.68 -3.33
N GLU A 51 -10.65 -1.79 -4.07
CA GLU A 51 -9.22 -1.86 -4.38
C GLU A 51 -8.57 -0.50 -4.08
N ILE A 52 -7.38 -0.50 -3.49
CA ILE A 52 -6.62 0.72 -3.23
C ILE A 52 -5.20 0.57 -3.77
N PHE A 53 -4.72 1.63 -4.42
CA PHE A 53 -3.38 1.77 -4.95
C PHE A 53 -2.68 2.87 -4.15
N LEU A 54 -1.56 2.53 -3.53
CA LEU A 54 -0.66 3.47 -2.89
C LEU A 54 0.54 3.70 -3.82
N VAL A 55 0.61 4.89 -4.43
CA VAL A 55 1.74 5.27 -5.28
C VAL A 55 2.74 6.04 -4.43
N LEU A 56 3.86 5.39 -4.10
CA LEU A 56 4.92 5.88 -3.23
C LEU A 56 5.99 6.55 -4.09
N GLN A 57 6.31 7.81 -3.78
CA GLN A 57 7.27 8.63 -4.54
C GLN A 57 8.44 9.15 -3.70
N GLY A 58 8.57 8.68 -2.45
CA GLY A 58 9.72 9.03 -1.61
C GLY A 58 10.99 8.31 -2.01
N GLU A 59 12.09 8.74 -1.41
CA GLU A 59 13.40 8.08 -1.47
C GLU A 59 13.33 6.63 -0.91
N PRO A 60 14.27 5.74 -1.25
CA PRO A 60 15.47 5.97 -2.06
C PRO A 60 15.31 5.67 -3.57
N ARG A 61 14.22 5.00 -3.97
CA ARG A 61 14.05 4.52 -5.36
C ARG A 61 12.58 4.59 -5.79
N PRO A 62 12.02 5.79 -6.01
CA PRO A 62 10.67 5.92 -6.56
C PRO A 62 10.62 5.62 -8.07
N PRO A 63 9.43 5.31 -8.63
CA PRO A 63 8.16 5.06 -7.94
C PRO A 63 8.01 3.60 -7.48
N VAL A 64 7.19 3.39 -6.45
CA VAL A 64 6.70 2.07 -6.06
C VAL A 64 5.20 2.12 -5.85
N THR A 65 4.46 1.18 -6.44
CA THR A 65 3.02 1.07 -6.24
C THR A 65 2.70 -0.19 -5.46
N VAL A 66 1.96 -0.02 -4.35
CA VAL A 66 1.34 -1.12 -3.60
C VAL A 66 -0.15 -1.16 -3.94
N ARG A 67 -0.62 -2.28 -4.48
CA ARG A 67 -2.03 -2.52 -4.78
C ARG A 67 -2.59 -3.50 -3.77
N ILE A 68 -3.73 -3.15 -3.17
CA ILE A 68 -4.42 -3.99 -2.19
C ILE A 68 -5.81 -4.30 -2.72
N ASN A 69 -6.12 -5.58 -2.88
CA ASN A 69 -7.37 -6.08 -3.43
C ASN A 69 -8.26 -6.70 -2.33
N GLY A 70 -9.45 -6.12 -2.12
CA GLY A 70 -10.41 -6.55 -1.10
C GLY A 70 -10.97 -7.96 -1.30
N THR A 71 -11.03 -8.46 -2.54
CA THR A 71 -11.53 -9.84 -2.79
C THR A 71 -10.58 -10.89 -2.23
N GLU A 72 -9.28 -10.60 -2.19
CA GLU A 72 -8.22 -11.54 -1.82
C GLU A 72 -7.60 -11.28 -0.45
N ILE A 73 -7.73 -10.05 0.08
CA ILE A 73 -7.01 -9.62 1.27
C ILE A 73 -7.28 -10.53 2.47
N ARG A 74 -6.19 -10.89 3.16
CA ARG A 74 -6.18 -11.61 4.45
C ARG A 74 -5.18 -10.96 5.39
N TYR A 75 -5.36 -11.20 6.69
CA TYR A 75 -4.45 -10.76 7.77
C TYR A 75 -4.33 -9.23 7.93
N LEU A 76 -5.18 -8.45 7.28
CA LEU A 76 -5.27 -7.01 7.50
C LEU A 76 -6.00 -6.76 8.83
N ASN A 77 -5.41 -5.97 9.72
CA ASN A 77 -6.05 -5.49 10.96
C ASN A 77 -6.21 -3.96 10.91
N PRO A 78 -7.18 -3.38 11.64
CA PRO A 78 -7.50 -1.96 11.56
C PRO A 78 -6.50 -1.03 12.25
N ASP A 79 -5.34 -1.54 12.70
CA ASP A 79 -4.27 -0.75 13.29
C ASP A 79 -3.17 -0.43 12.26
N GLU A 80 -2.54 0.73 12.42
CA GLU A 80 -1.49 1.19 11.51
C GLU A 80 -0.24 0.30 11.58
N ARG A 81 0.12 -0.22 12.76
CA ARG A 81 1.38 -0.93 12.96
C ARG A 81 1.42 -2.26 12.21
N SER A 82 0.37 -3.06 12.33
CA SER A 82 0.27 -4.36 11.65
C SER A 82 0.13 -4.20 10.13
N THR A 83 -0.65 -3.22 9.67
CA THR A 83 -0.73 -2.86 8.25
C THR A 83 0.63 -2.37 7.74
N GLY A 84 1.33 -1.53 8.52
CA GLY A 84 2.68 -1.07 8.24
C GLY A 84 3.68 -2.23 8.09
N ALA A 85 3.54 -3.29 8.90
CA ALA A 85 4.36 -4.49 8.76
C ALA A 85 4.09 -5.24 7.45
N LEU A 86 2.83 -5.32 6.99
CA LEU A 86 2.48 -5.90 5.69
C LEU A 86 3.07 -5.09 4.53
N ILE A 87 2.97 -3.75 4.58
CA ILE A 87 3.55 -2.85 3.57
C ILE A 87 5.07 -2.97 3.56
N ARG A 88 5.72 -3.00 4.73
CA ARG A 88 7.17 -3.23 4.85
C ARG A 88 7.59 -4.52 4.17
N ASN A 89 6.89 -5.62 4.46
CA ASN A 89 7.18 -6.93 3.88
C ASN A 89 6.95 -6.95 2.36
N ALA A 90 5.95 -6.21 1.87
CA ALA A 90 5.76 -6.01 0.44
C ALA A 90 6.93 -5.26 -0.21
N LEU A 91 7.38 -4.17 0.39
CA LEU A 91 8.53 -3.38 -0.10
C LEU A 91 9.81 -4.21 -0.22
N LEU A 92 10.03 -5.16 0.69
CA LEU A 92 11.17 -6.09 0.64
C LEU A 92 11.10 -7.10 -0.52
N ARG A 93 9.91 -7.31 -1.10
CA ARG A 93 9.67 -8.24 -2.23
C ARG A 93 9.61 -7.55 -3.58
N LEU A 94 9.92 -6.24 -3.64
CA LEU A 94 9.91 -5.49 -4.88
C LEU A 94 10.90 -6.09 -5.90
N GLY A 95 10.39 -6.48 -7.06
CA GLY A 95 11.16 -7.07 -8.15
C GLY A 95 10.78 -6.48 -9.52
N GLU A 96 11.04 -7.25 -10.58
CA GLU A 96 10.56 -6.94 -11.92
C GLU A 96 9.09 -7.35 -12.07
N GLY A 97 8.27 -6.45 -12.63
CA GLY A 97 6.83 -6.66 -12.78
C GLY A 97 6.03 -6.51 -11.47
N GLU A 98 4.79 -6.99 -11.48
CA GLU A 98 3.93 -7.03 -10.30
C GLU A 98 4.15 -8.34 -9.53
N VAL A 99 4.52 -8.22 -8.26
CA VAL A 99 4.77 -9.34 -7.36
C VAL A 99 3.69 -9.38 -6.28
N ARG A 100 3.10 -10.55 -6.07
CA ARG A 100 2.18 -10.80 -4.93
C ARG A 100 3.01 -11.02 -3.66
N SER A 101 2.95 -10.08 -2.72
CA SER A 101 3.67 -10.18 -1.44
C SER A 101 2.96 -11.09 -0.45
N SER A 102 1.65 -10.89 -0.30
CA SER A 102 0.76 -11.65 0.57
C SER A 102 -0.64 -11.72 -0.06
N PRO A 103 -1.60 -12.50 0.47
CA PRO A 103 -2.94 -12.57 -0.10
C PRO A 103 -3.57 -11.17 -0.23
N GLY A 104 -3.88 -10.77 -1.47
CA GLY A 104 -4.45 -9.47 -1.79
C GLY A 104 -3.51 -8.27 -1.71
N ILE A 105 -2.20 -8.44 -1.49
CA ILE A 105 -1.22 -7.34 -1.53
C ILE A 105 -0.20 -7.59 -2.63
N TYR A 106 -0.12 -6.64 -3.55
CA TYR A 106 0.75 -6.67 -4.71
C TYR A 106 1.65 -5.45 -4.72
N ILE A 107 2.85 -5.61 -5.24
CA ILE A 107 3.83 -4.53 -5.34
C ILE A 107 4.46 -4.51 -6.73
N SER A 108 4.68 -3.31 -7.26
CA SER A 108 5.27 -3.11 -8.59
C SER A 108 6.00 -1.77 -8.67
N ARG A 109 6.73 -1.54 -9.77
CA ARG A 109 7.33 -0.24 -10.11
C ARG A 109 6.44 0.67 -10.96
N ARG A 110 5.12 0.44 -10.96
CA ARG A 110 4.19 1.28 -11.71
C ARG A 110 4.19 2.71 -11.15
N SER A 111 4.30 3.68 -12.04
CA SER A 111 4.09 5.11 -11.80
C SER A 111 2.61 5.45 -11.67
N PHE A 112 2.31 6.67 -11.20
CA PHE A 112 0.94 7.17 -11.14
C PHE A 112 0.24 7.12 -12.51
N SER A 113 0.91 7.60 -13.56
CA SER A 113 0.36 7.61 -14.92
C SER A 113 0.05 6.20 -15.43
N GLU A 114 0.92 5.23 -15.20
CA GLU A 114 0.67 3.83 -15.57
C GLU A 114 -0.54 3.25 -14.82
N VAL A 115 -0.67 3.54 -13.52
CA VAL A 115 -1.84 3.13 -12.73
C VAL A 115 -3.12 3.76 -13.29
N ILE A 116 -3.13 5.07 -13.57
CA ILE A 116 -4.31 5.74 -14.11
C ILE A 116 -4.68 5.22 -15.50
N ASN A 117 -3.71 5.00 -16.38
CA ASN A 117 -3.95 4.49 -17.73
C ASN A 117 -4.53 3.07 -17.73
N GLU A 118 -4.16 2.24 -16.76
CA GLU A 118 -4.75 0.90 -16.60
C GLU A 118 -6.18 0.93 -16.04
N LEU A 119 -6.51 1.98 -15.28
CA LEU A 119 -7.82 2.12 -14.64
C LEU A 119 -8.85 2.89 -15.49
N ALA A 120 -8.39 3.62 -16.51
CA ALA A 120 -9.21 4.38 -17.46
C ALA A 120 -9.94 3.46 -18.44
#